data_AF-A0A946X0I1-F1
#
_entry.id   AF-A0A946X0I1-F1
#
_cell.length_a   1.000
_cell.length_b   1.000
_cell.length_c   1.000
_cell.angle_alpha   90.00
_cell.angle_beta   90.00
_cell.angle_gamma   90.00
#
_symmetry.space_group_name_H-M   'P 1'
#
loop_
_entity.id
_entity.type
_entity.pdbx_description
1 polymer ?
#
loop_
_entity_poly.entity_id
_entity_poly.type
_entity_poly.pdbx_seq_one_letter_code
_entity_poly.pdbx_strand_id
1 'polypeptide(L)' 'MICINVEIPEEICNIDDELKAIYHSKNSVCIWVFKSRDHRNKFLDETIGMDKEQREKYFISRFN' A
#
# COMPACT_ATOMS: atom_id res chain seq x y z
N MET A 1 7.72 -9.49 -12.84
CA MET A 1 7.48 -8.05 -13.02
C MET A 1 6.29 -7.89 -13.94
N ILE A 2 5.20 -7.30 -13.45
CA ILE A 2 4.04 -6.90 -14.28
C ILE A 2 4.14 -5.37 -14.39
N CYS A 3 4.03 -4.84 -15.60
CA CYS A 3 4.11 -3.40 -15.84
C CYS A 3 2.79 -2.91 -16.47
N ILE A 4 2.20 -1.88 -15.90
CA ILE A 4 1.02 -1.20 -16.43
C ILE A 4 1.48 0.19 -16.85
N ASN A 5 1.50 0.45 -18.17
CA ASN A 5 1.92 1.75 -18.70
C ASN A 5 0.82 2.79 -18.49
N VAL A 6 1.07 3.77 -17.61
CA VAL A 6 0.20 4.91 -17.33
C VAL A 6 1.07 6.11 -16.98
N GLU A 7 0.50 7.32 -17.05
CA GLU A 7 1.12 8.50 -16.47
C GLU A 7 1.01 8.44 -14.94
N ILE A 8 2.15 8.41 -14.24
CA ILE A 8 2.20 8.32 -12.77
C ILE A 8 2.55 9.72 -12.23
N PRO A 9 1.74 10.28 -11.31
CA PRO A 9 2.05 11.54 -10.64
C PRO A 9 3.42 11.52 -9.95
N GLU A 10 4.17 12.63 -10.04
CA GLU A 10 5.51 12.76 -9.45
C GLU A 10 5.51 12.50 -7.93
N GLU A 11 4.47 12.96 -7.24
CA GLU A 11 4.26 12.70 -5.81
C GLU A 11 4.21 11.20 -5.46
N ILE A 12 3.69 10.35 -6.37
CA ILE A 12 3.69 8.89 -6.19
C ILE A 12 5.07 8.31 -6.48
N CYS A 13 5.76 8.82 -7.52
CA CYS A 13 7.12 8.42 -7.87
C CYS A 13 8.12 8.70 -6.74
N ASN A 14 7.90 9.76 -5.96
CA ASN A 14 8.75 10.17 -4.86
C ASN A 14 8.55 9.34 -3.58
N ILE A 15 7.53 8.47 -3.51
CA ILE A 15 7.32 7.58 -2.36
C ILE A 15 8.33 6.44 -2.42
N ASP A 16 9.17 6.34 -1.39
CA ASP A 16 10.11 5.24 -1.20
C ASP A 16 9.42 3.87 -1.28
N ASP A 17 9.93 3.00 -2.16
CA ASP A 17 9.43 1.65 -2.38
C ASP A 17 9.47 0.78 -1.11
N GLU A 18 10.41 1.03 -0.19
CA GLU A 18 10.48 0.29 1.08
C GLU A 18 9.35 0.66 2.04
N LEU A 19 8.78 1.86 1.87
CA LEU A 19 7.77 2.48 2.74
C LEU A 19 6.35 2.40 2.17
N LYS A 20 6.12 1.63 1.11
CA LYS A 20 4.77 1.48 0.55
C LYS A 20 4.32 0.03 0.40
N ALA A 21 3.03 -0.19 0.58
CA ALA A 21 2.35 -1.43 0.23
C ALA A 21 1.34 -1.15 -0.88
N ILE A 22 1.36 -1.97 -1.93
CA ILE A 22 0.51 -1.81 -3.10
C ILE A 22 -0.57 -2.89 -3.08
N TYR A 23 -1.81 -2.48 -3.34
CA TYR A 23 -2.93 -3.38 -3.60
C TYR A 23 -3.64 -2.94 -4.86
N HIS A 24 -4.20 -3.89 -5.60
CA HIS A 24 -4.99 -3.58 -6.78
C HIS A 24 -6.35 -4.25 -6.70
N SER A 25 -7.34 -3.60 -7.28
CA SER A 25 -8.67 -4.16 -7.54
C SER A 25 -8.90 -4.17 -9.06
N LYS A 26 -10.14 -4.44 -9.49
CA LYS A 26 -10.51 -4.41 -10.92
C LYS A 26 -10.25 -3.04 -11.57
N ASN A 27 -10.37 -1.96 -10.81
CA ASN A 27 -10.39 -0.59 -11.33
C ASN A 27 -9.56 0.41 -10.51
N SER A 28 -8.72 -0.08 -9.59
CA SER A 28 -7.91 0.81 -8.75
C SER A 28 -6.57 0.18 -8.39
N VAL A 29 -5.55 1.02 -8.27
CA VAL A 29 -4.34 0.73 -7.51
C VAL A 29 -4.39 1.58 -6.24
N CYS A 30 -4.20 0.95 -5.09
CA CYS A 30 -4.16 1.58 -3.78
C CYS A 30 -2.74 1.48 -3.25
N ILE A 31 -2.23 2.59 -2.72
CA ILE A 31 -0.89 2.68 -2.14
C ILE A 31 -1.06 3.12 -0.69
N TRP A 32 -0.65 2.27 0.24
CA TRP A 32 -0.50 2.67 1.64
C TRP A 32 0.95 3.06 1.90
N VAL A 33 1.15 4.19 2.56
CA VAL A 33 2.47 4.77 2.87
C VAL A 33 2.74 4.67 4.36
N PHE A 34 3.96 4.28 4.74
CA PHE A 34 4.34 3.98 6.12
C PHE A 34 5.51 4.86 6.57
N LYS A 35 5.59 5.10 7.88
CA LYS A 35 6.72 5.84 8.50
C LYS A 35 8.03 5.04 8.56
N SER A 36 7.94 3.71 8.47
CA SER A 36 9.11 2.81 8.51
C SER A 36 8.84 1.51 7.76
N ARG A 37 9.92 0.87 7.33
CA ARG A 37 9.87 -0.47 6.70
C ARG A 37 9.27 -1.52 7.65
N ASP A 38 9.54 -1.43 8.94
CA ASP A 38 8.99 -2.36 9.94
C ASP A 38 7.46 -2.23 10.05
N HIS A 39 6.93 -1.01 10.01
CA HIS A 39 5.48 -0.79 9.98
C HIS A 39 4.86 -1.36 8.70
N ARG A 40 5.49 -1.13 7.55
CA ARG A 40 5.05 -1.69 6.28
C ARG A 40 5.02 -3.22 6.31
N ASN A 41 6.08 -3.85 6.82
CA ASN A 41 6.15 -5.31 6.93
C ASN A 41 5.09 -5.86 7.87
N LYS A 42 4.95 -5.26 9.06
CA LYS A 42 3.93 -5.64 10.03
C LYS A 42 2.51 -5.55 9.45
N PHE A 43 2.21 -4.49 8.71
CA PHE A 43 0.94 -4.35 8.01
C PHE A 43 0.70 -5.48 7.01
N LEU A 44 1.70 -5.85 6.21
CA LEU A 44 1.57 -6.95 5.25
C LEU A 44 1.30 -8.29 5.94
N ASP A 45 2.04 -8.59 7.02
CA ASP A 45 1.92 -9.85 7.75
C ASP A 45 0.57 -9.96 8.49
N GLU A 46 0.12 -8.88 9.14
CA GLU A 46 -1.10 -8.88 9.95
C GLU A 46 -2.38 -8.80 9.10
N THR A 47 -2.29 -8.40 7.83
CA THR A 47 -3.45 -8.27 6.93
C THR A 47 -3.54 -9.36 5.87
N ILE A 48 -2.87 -10.50 6.08
CA ILE A 48 -3.02 -11.70 5.26
C ILE A 48 -4.48 -12.17 5.32
N GLY A 49 -5.09 -12.40 4.15
CA GLY A 49 -6.48 -12.84 4.03
C GLY A 49 -7.53 -11.74 4.18
N MET A 50 -7.13 -10.50 4.51
CA MET A 50 -8.05 -9.36 4.57
C MET A 50 -8.33 -8.78 3.17
N ASP A 51 -9.57 -8.38 2.94
CA ASP A 51 -9.95 -7.60 1.78
C ASP A 51 -9.47 -6.14 1.88
N LYS A 52 -9.75 -5.34 0.84
CA LYS A 52 -9.36 -3.93 0.78
C LYS A 52 -9.94 -3.11 1.95
N GLU A 53 -11.23 -3.28 2.25
CA GLU A 53 -11.91 -2.47 3.26
C GLU A 53 -11.40 -2.80 4.66
N GLN A 54 -11.16 -4.08 4.93
CA GLN A 54 -10.54 -4.56 6.16
C GLN A 54 -9.11 -4.02 6.32
N ARG A 55 -8.31 -4.04 5.24
CA ARG A 55 -6.96 -3.45 5.21
C ARG A 55 -6.97 -1.96 5.47
N GLU A 56 -7.89 -1.23 4.87
CA GLU A 56 -8.03 0.21 5.03
C GLU A 56 -8.40 0.57 6.48
N LYS A 57 -9.37 -0.14 7.08
CA LYS A 57 -9.71 0.00 8.50
C LYS A 57 -8.52 -0.32 9.40
N TYR A 58 -7.79 -1.39 9.12
CA TYR A 58 -6.60 -1.78 9.88
C TYR A 58 -5.52 -0.70 9.82
N PHE A 59 -5.23 -0.20 8.60
CA PHE A 59 -4.25 0.85 8.36
C PHE A 59 -4.55 2.12 9.17
N ILE A 60 -5.77 2.64 9.05
CA ILE A 60 -6.22 3.85 9.75
C ILE A 60 -6.10 3.68 11.27
N SER A 61 -6.44 2.50 11.79
CA SER A 61 -6.44 2.26 13.24
C SER A 61 -5.04 2.09 13.87
N ARG A 62 -4.01 1.73 13.08
CA ARG A 62 -2.69 1.32 13.61
C ARG A 62 -1.51 2.13 13.09
N PHE A 63 -1.62 2.79 11.93
CA PHE A 63 -0.47 3.38 11.24
C PHE A 63 -0.67 4.84 10.80
N ASN A 64 -1.91 5.33 10.77
CA ASN A 64 -2.23 6.71 10.40
C ASN A 64 -2.18 7.64 11.62
#